data_AF-A0A5E7IB19-F1
#
_entry.id   AF-A0A5E7IB19-F1
#
_cell.length_a   1.000
_cell.length_b   1.000
_cell.length_c   1.000
_cell.angle_alpha   90.00
_cell.angle_beta   90.00
_cell.angle_gamma   90.00
#
_symmetry.space_group_name_H-M   'P 1'
#
loop_
_entity.id
_entity.type
_entity.pdbx_description
1 polymer ?
#
loop_
_entity_poly.entity_id
_entity_poly.type
_entity_poly.pdbx_seq_one_letter_code
_entity_poly.pdbx_strand_id
1 'polypeptide(L)'
;MSEAVQKLASVLDGISGTIIEKYGSADAARSYPAVSTWAAHGRTAFGAAAEYENLANKLRSLADMEGRDQELLEAATLLASQAVYSAEHCQINGQNSSSTNELRLKAHNALNISLDGLMVMLSPLWDWRQVRHDLLPANVRKRLSGVSNQLDQLDVQSASLASKIELINEAHDAAVSLPSDLKYLKETHADIKIISEDAVKAKTLFGQSVDEGKNVLKELQGARDEAVEIVGKCDEAYRITTSAGLAGAFDKRAKDLNKSMARWVRLLVVSLVIAGVYSGFRISTLSEVLSNTTAGGVVIFSQLLISFFGLGAPLWVAWLSTKRVGQLFKLAEDYSYKATISKAYEGYRKEASKLDGRLEAQLFESAIDRLDELPLRLVEGGNHGSPYSEIFNSKEVQRLIQMIPELKDGIVAAVQSGFKKARREPEGGDHPSI
;
A
#
# COMPACT_ATOMS: atom_id res chain seq x y z
N MET A 1 -31.82 -78.61 21.97
CA MET A 1 -32.01 -78.85 20.52
C MET A 1 -30.84 -78.41 19.65
N SER A 2 -30.25 -77.22 19.86
CA SER A 2 -29.08 -76.76 19.06
C SER A 2 -27.92 -77.77 19.06
N GLU A 3 -27.62 -78.41 20.20
CA GLU A 3 -26.55 -79.40 20.31
C GLU A 3 -26.81 -80.68 19.49
N ALA A 4 -28.03 -81.22 19.49
CA ALA A 4 -28.38 -82.42 18.71
C ALA A 4 -28.33 -82.16 17.19
N VAL A 5 -28.75 -80.96 16.76
CA VAL A 5 -28.68 -80.52 15.36
C VAL A 5 -27.22 -80.36 14.92
N GLN A 6 -26.38 -79.75 15.75
CA GLN A 6 -24.94 -79.62 15.47
C GLN A 6 -24.24 -80.97 15.41
N LYS A 7 -24.59 -81.90 16.31
CA LYS A 7 -24.06 -83.26 16.34
C LYS A 7 -24.44 -84.05 15.09
N LEU A 8 -25.69 -83.97 14.63
CA LEU A 8 -26.13 -84.61 13.39
C LEU A 8 -25.42 -83.98 12.18
N ALA A 9 -25.36 -82.65 12.10
CA ALA A 9 -24.70 -81.95 11.00
C ALA A 9 -23.21 -82.27 10.90
N SER A 10 -22.49 -82.39 12.02
CA SER A 10 -21.06 -82.75 12.01
C SER A 10 -20.83 -84.20 11.58
N VAL A 11 -21.71 -85.13 11.95
CA VAL A 11 -21.65 -86.52 11.48
C VAL A 11 -21.84 -86.59 9.96
N LEU A 12 -22.80 -85.85 9.41
CA LEU A 12 -23.07 -85.81 7.97
C LEU A 12 -21.91 -85.23 7.15
N ASP A 13 -21.29 -84.15 7.64
CA ASP A 13 -20.07 -83.60 7.04
C ASP A 13 -18.90 -84.60 7.10
N GLY A 14 -18.76 -85.33 8.20
CA GLY A 14 -17.77 -86.38 8.36
C GLY A 14 -17.94 -87.52 7.35
N ILE A 15 -19.19 -87.92 7.05
CA ILE A 15 -19.51 -88.90 6.00
C ILE A 15 -19.10 -88.36 4.63
N SER A 16 -19.49 -87.13 4.29
CA SER A 16 -19.12 -86.49 3.01
C SER A 16 -17.59 -86.45 2.83
N GLY A 17 -16.85 -86.00 3.85
CA GLY A 17 -15.40 -85.95 3.83
C GLY A 17 -14.74 -87.32 3.67
N THR A 18 -15.24 -88.34 4.38
CA THR A 18 -14.72 -89.73 4.29
C THR A 18 -14.94 -90.32 2.90
N ILE A 19 -16.10 -90.07 2.28
CA ILE A 19 -16.39 -90.52 0.91
C ILE A 19 -15.42 -89.87 -0.08
N ILE A 20 -15.21 -88.55 0.02
CA ILE A 20 -14.31 -87.79 -0.87
C ILE A 20 -12.86 -88.29 -0.73
N GLU A 21 -12.38 -88.52 0.49
CA GLU A 21 -11.02 -88.99 0.76
C GLU A 21 -10.78 -90.42 0.23
N LYS A 22 -11.75 -91.33 0.40
CA LYS A 22 -11.56 -92.76 0.09
C LYS A 22 -11.83 -93.13 -1.37
N TYR A 23 -12.72 -92.44 -2.08
CA TYR A 23 -13.08 -92.79 -3.47
C TYR A 23 -12.11 -92.23 -4.53
N GLY A 24 -11.29 -91.22 -4.22
CA GLY A 24 -10.28 -90.66 -5.12
C GLY A 24 -10.85 -90.03 -6.40
N SER A 25 -10.04 -89.21 -7.11
CA SER A 25 -10.52 -88.46 -8.30
C SER A 25 -10.75 -89.31 -9.55
N ALA A 26 -10.19 -90.52 -9.63
CA ALA A 26 -10.20 -91.36 -10.84
C ALA A 26 -11.44 -92.27 -10.97
N ASP A 27 -12.08 -92.66 -9.87
CA ASP A 27 -13.34 -93.43 -9.87
C ASP A 27 -14.60 -92.53 -9.88
N ALA A 28 -14.40 -91.20 -9.94
CA ALA A 28 -15.42 -90.16 -9.80
C ALA A 28 -16.52 -90.17 -10.88
N ALA A 29 -16.28 -90.79 -12.04
CA ALA A 29 -17.21 -90.79 -13.17
C ALA A 29 -17.86 -92.16 -13.47
N ARG A 30 -17.53 -93.22 -12.71
CA ARG A 30 -18.13 -94.54 -12.94
C ARG A 30 -19.48 -94.62 -12.23
N SER A 31 -20.55 -94.35 -12.98
CA SER A 31 -21.82 -95.04 -12.76
C SER A 31 -21.51 -96.54 -12.85
N TYR A 32 -21.55 -97.27 -11.73
CA TYR A 32 -21.41 -98.73 -11.80
C TYR A 32 -22.59 -99.25 -12.64
N PRO A 33 -22.35 -99.82 -13.83
CA PRO A 33 -23.44 -100.34 -14.64
C PRO A 33 -24.13 -101.45 -13.85
N ALA A 34 -25.46 -101.39 -13.84
CA ALA A 34 -26.36 -102.22 -13.06
C ALA A 34 -25.94 -103.70 -13.05
N VAL A 35 -25.21 -104.12 -12.01
CA VAL A 35 -25.22 -105.52 -11.59
C VAL A 35 -26.64 -105.76 -11.10
N SER A 36 -27.32 -106.71 -11.73
CA SER A 36 -28.75 -107.05 -11.66
C SER A 36 -29.29 -107.31 -10.24
N THR A 37 -29.30 -106.27 -9.40
CA THR A 37 -29.84 -106.27 -8.05
C THR A 37 -30.82 -105.12 -7.95
N TRP A 38 -31.99 -105.35 -7.36
CA TRP A 38 -33.04 -104.33 -7.16
C TRP A 38 -32.61 -103.15 -6.27
N ALA A 39 -31.36 -103.13 -5.82
CA ALA A 39 -30.78 -102.13 -4.92
C ALA A 39 -29.81 -101.16 -5.61
N ALA A 40 -29.69 -101.17 -6.94
CA ALA A 40 -28.78 -100.27 -7.67
C ALA A 40 -29.34 -98.83 -7.69
N HIS A 41 -28.77 -97.94 -6.87
CA HIS A 41 -29.13 -96.52 -6.85
C HIS A 41 -28.28 -95.78 -7.89
N GLY A 42 -28.91 -95.01 -8.79
CA GLY A 42 -28.25 -94.34 -9.92
C GLY A 42 -27.35 -93.14 -9.57
N ARG A 43 -27.15 -92.83 -8.29
CA ARG A 43 -26.31 -91.72 -7.83
C ARG A 43 -24.84 -92.13 -7.74
N THR A 44 -23.93 -91.26 -8.16
CA THR A 44 -22.48 -91.45 -8.00
C THR A 44 -22.05 -91.23 -6.55
N ALA A 45 -20.89 -91.74 -6.16
CA ALA A 45 -20.39 -91.60 -4.77
C ALA A 45 -20.18 -90.12 -4.38
N PHE A 46 -19.63 -89.30 -5.29
CA PHE A 46 -19.52 -87.85 -5.10
C PHE A 46 -20.88 -87.15 -5.07
N GLY A 47 -21.86 -87.64 -5.84
CA GLY A 47 -23.23 -87.14 -5.77
C GLY A 47 -23.88 -87.40 -4.41
N ALA A 48 -23.66 -88.58 -3.83
CA ALA A 48 -24.11 -88.88 -2.48
C ALA A 48 -23.42 -87.98 -1.42
N ALA A 49 -22.10 -87.77 -1.53
CA ALA A 49 -21.35 -86.87 -0.64
C ALA A 49 -21.89 -85.43 -0.65
N ALA A 50 -22.16 -84.89 -1.84
CA ALA A 50 -22.73 -83.55 -1.98
C ALA A 50 -24.12 -83.43 -1.33
N GLU A 51 -24.96 -84.46 -1.40
CA GLU A 51 -26.28 -84.47 -0.77
C GLU A 51 -26.20 -84.55 0.77
N TYR A 52 -25.23 -85.30 1.31
CA TYR A 52 -24.97 -85.29 2.76
C TYR A 52 -24.55 -83.91 3.28
N GLU A 53 -23.67 -83.23 2.54
CA GLU A 53 -23.23 -81.86 2.85
C GLU A 53 -24.38 -80.84 2.74
N ASN A 54 -25.21 -80.95 1.70
CA ASN A 54 -26.38 -80.09 1.53
C ASN A 54 -27.37 -80.26 2.69
N LEU A 55 -27.60 -81.51 3.11
CA LEU A 55 -28.47 -81.83 4.23
C LEU A 55 -27.92 -81.27 5.56
N ALA A 56 -26.60 -81.34 5.79
CA ALA A 56 -25.93 -80.75 6.94
C ALA A 56 -26.11 -79.21 6.98
N ASN A 57 -25.92 -78.54 5.85
CA ASN A 57 -26.10 -77.09 5.73
C ASN A 57 -27.56 -76.66 5.99
N LYS A 58 -28.52 -77.43 5.47
CA LYS A 58 -29.95 -77.18 5.68
C LYS A 58 -30.39 -77.38 7.13
N LEU A 59 -29.74 -78.29 7.87
CA LEU A 59 -29.96 -78.46 9.30
C LEU A 59 -29.38 -77.28 10.10
N ARG A 60 -28.21 -76.76 9.71
CA ARG A 60 -27.61 -75.57 10.36
C ARG A 60 -28.47 -74.33 10.23
N SER A 61 -29.12 -74.11 9.09
CA SER A 61 -30.02 -72.96 8.89
C SER A 61 -31.28 -73.00 9.76
N LEU A 62 -31.57 -74.13 10.41
CA LEU A 62 -32.74 -74.31 11.29
C LEU A 62 -32.42 -74.23 12.78
N ALA A 63 -31.16 -73.96 13.15
CA ALA A 63 -30.69 -74.04 14.54
C ALA A 63 -31.42 -73.11 15.53
N ASP A 64 -32.07 -72.04 15.03
CA ASP A 64 -32.81 -71.06 15.85
C ASP A 64 -34.27 -71.45 16.15
N MET A 65 -34.78 -72.55 15.59
CA MET A 65 -36.18 -72.97 15.78
C MET A 65 -36.30 -73.93 16.96
N GLU A 66 -36.63 -73.41 18.15
CA GLU A 66 -36.93 -74.20 19.34
C GLU A 66 -38.23 -75.03 19.18
N GLY A 67 -38.18 -76.31 19.57
CA GLY A 67 -39.39 -77.11 19.81
C GLY A 67 -39.73 -78.22 18.79
N ARG A 68 -38.76 -79.02 18.34
CA ARG A 68 -38.99 -80.21 17.52
C ARG A 68 -38.39 -81.48 18.12
N ASP A 69 -39.05 -82.60 17.85
CA ASP A 69 -38.86 -83.92 18.47
C ASP A 69 -37.39 -84.34 18.56
N GLN A 70 -36.84 -84.26 19.78
CA GLN A 70 -35.47 -84.66 20.07
C GLN A 70 -35.23 -86.15 19.76
N GLU A 71 -36.27 -86.99 19.93
CA GLU A 71 -36.25 -88.41 19.54
C GLU A 71 -36.00 -88.61 18.04
N LEU A 72 -36.55 -87.74 17.18
CA LEU A 72 -36.37 -87.82 15.73
C LEU A 72 -34.94 -87.45 15.32
N LEU A 73 -34.35 -86.44 15.96
CA LEU A 73 -32.96 -86.04 15.74
C LEU A 73 -31.97 -87.11 16.22
N GLU A 74 -32.26 -87.76 17.34
CA GLU A 74 -31.44 -88.87 17.86
C GLU A 74 -31.53 -90.11 16.96
N ALA A 75 -32.72 -90.47 16.48
CA ALA A 75 -32.91 -91.57 15.53
C ALA A 75 -32.20 -91.31 14.18
N ALA A 76 -32.26 -90.08 13.68
CA ALA A 76 -31.52 -89.67 12.48
C ALA A 76 -30.00 -89.73 12.70
N THR A 77 -29.51 -89.37 13.90
CA THR A 77 -28.08 -89.45 14.24
C THR A 77 -27.58 -90.90 14.28
N LEU A 78 -28.40 -91.83 14.78
CA LEU A 78 -28.09 -93.26 14.78
C LEU A 78 -28.02 -93.84 13.36
N LEU A 79 -28.94 -93.45 12.48
CA LEU A 79 -28.91 -93.92 11.09
C LEU A 79 -27.72 -93.30 10.32
N ALA A 80 -27.36 -92.04 10.61
CA ALA A 80 -26.18 -91.40 10.06
C ALA A 80 -24.88 -92.07 10.55
N SER A 81 -24.78 -92.49 11.82
CA SER A 81 -23.59 -93.18 12.32
C SER A 81 -23.39 -94.58 11.70
N GLN A 82 -24.47 -95.29 11.37
CA GLN A 82 -24.39 -96.53 10.60
C GLN A 82 -23.85 -96.28 9.17
N ALA A 83 -24.14 -95.12 8.59
CA ALA A 83 -23.62 -94.71 7.28
C ALA A 83 -22.13 -94.31 7.32
N VAL A 84 -21.61 -93.84 8.46
CA VAL A 84 -20.17 -93.63 8.65
C VAL A 84 -19.40 -94.95 8.51
N TYR A 85 -19.91 -96.02 9.14
CA TYR A 85 -19.28 -97.34 9.06
C TYR A 85 -19.21 -97.86 7.62
N SER A 86 -20.28 -97.69 6.83
CA SER A 86 -20.27 -98.07 5.41
C SER A 86 -19.36 -97.18 4.56
N ALA A 87 -19.21 -95.90 4.88
CA ALA A 87 -18.26 -94.99 4.22
C ALA A 87 -16.80 -95.39 4.49
N GLU A 88 -16.45 -95.75 5.73
CA GLU A 88 -15.09 -96.16 6.10
C GLU A 88 -14.64 -97.47 5.44
N HIS A 89 -15.57 -98.42 5.29
CA HIS A 89 -15.29 -99.75 4.74
C HIS A 89 -15.27 -99.76 3.19
N CYS A 90 -15.29 -98.58 2.55
CA CYS A 90 -15.15 -98.43 1.10
C CYS A 90 -13.70 -98.60 0.58
N GLN A 91 -12.74 -99.02 1.42
CA GLN A 91 -11.31 -98.91 1.11
C GLN A 91 -10.81 -99.82 -0.04
N ILE A 92 -10.03 -99.18 -0.92
CA ILE A 92 -9.24 -99.71 -2.03
C ILE A 92 -7.82 -100.02 -1.53
N ASN A 93 -7.32 -101.23 -1.79
CA ASN A 93 -5.89 -101.52 -1.85
C ASN A 93 -5.62 -102.63 -2.90
N GLY A 94 -5.26 -102.21 -4.12
CA GLY A 94 -4.20 -102.86 -4.90
C GLY A 94 -4.41 -104.25 -5.54
N GLN A 95 -5.60 -104.84 -5.62
CA GLN A 95 -5.82 -106.07 -6.39
C GLN A 95 -7.19 -106.04 -7.10
N ASN A 96 -7.19 -105.98 -8.44
CA ASN A 96 -8.40 -106.10 -9.27
C ASN A 96 -8.90 -107.56 -9.29
N SER A 97 -9.54 -108.01 -8.22
CA SER A 97 -10.33 -109.26 -8.22
C SER A 97 -11.83 -108.95 -8.33
N SER A 98 -12.61 -109.81 -8.97
CA SER A 98 -14.07 -109.64 -9.11
C SER A 98 -14.80 -109.48 -7.78
N SER A 99 -14.29 -110.09 -6.69
CA SER A 99 -14.87 -109.99 -5.35
C SER A 99 -14.72 -108.61 -4.69
N THR A 100 -13.65 -107.88 -4.99
CA THR A 100 -13.46 -106.51 -4.46
C THR A 100 -14.44 -105.51 -5.09
N ASN A 101 -14.80 -105.68 -6.36
CA ASN A 101 -15.79 -104.82 -7.03
C ASN A 101 -17.22 -105.04 -6.48
N GLU A 102 -17.59 -106.26 -6.10
CA GLU A 102 -18.90 -106.53 -5.48
C GLU A 102 -19.04 -105.91 -4.09
N LEU A 103 -17.98 -105.95 -3.27
CA LEU A 103 -17.96 -105.30 -1.95
C LEU A 103 -18.10 -103.78 -2.07
N ARG A 104 -17.43 -103.16 -3.06
CA ARG A 104 -17.55 -101.72 -3.36
C ARG A 104 -18.97 -101.34 -3.74
N LEU A 105 -19.63 -102.11 -4.60
CA LEU A 105 -21.02 -101.87 -5.00
C LEU A 105 -22.00 -102.01 -3.81
N LYS A 106 -21.78 -103.00 -2.93
CA LYS A 106 -22.60 -103.19 -1.72
C LYS A 106 -22.46 -102.01 -0.74
N ALA A 107 -21.25 -101.51 -0.51
CA ALA A 107 -21.01 -100.34 0.33
C ALA A 107 -21.64 -99.06 -0.25
N HIS A 108 -21.49 -98.84 -1.56
CA HIS A 108 -22.11 -97.71 -2.27
C HIS A 108 -23.65 -97.73 -2.21
N ASN A 109 -24.27 -98.90 -2.39
CA ASN A 109 -25.73 -99.03 -2.27
C ASN A 109 -26.21 -98.82 -0.83
N ALA A 110 -25.48 -99.32 0.17
CA ALA A 110 -25.81 -99.10 1.57
C ALA A 110 -25.76 -97.61 1.97
N LEU A 111 -24.78 -96.86 1.45
CA LEU A 111 -24.71 -95.40 1.62
C LEU A 111 -25.94 -94.71 1.03
N ASN A 112 -26.30 -95.00 -0.22
CA ASN A 112 -27.45 -94.38 -0.86
C ASN A 112 -28.78 -94.68 -0.15
N ILE A 113 -28.99 -95.92 0.32
CA ILE A 113 -30.19 -96.29 1.09
C ILE A 113 -30.25 -95.49 2.40
N SER A 114 -29.10 -95.33 3.08
CA SER A 114 -29.05 -94.55 4.31
C SER A 114 -29.33 -93.06 4.07
N LEU A 115 -28.84 -92.49 2.96
CA LEU A 115 -29.14 -91.11 2.56
C LEU A 115 -30.63 -90.91 2.32
N ASP A 116 -31.28 -91.80 1.57
CA ASP A 116 -32.73 -91.72 1.32
C ASP A 116 -33.53 -91.87 2.62
N GLY A 117 -33.10 -92.77 3.51
CA GLY A 117 -33.68 -92.91 4.84
C GLY A 117 -33.63 -91.63 5.66
N LEU A 118 -32.49 -90.91 5.64
CA LEU A 118 -32.35 -89.62 6.33
C LEU A 118 -33.22 -88.54 5.70
N MET A 119 -33.29 -88.47 4.37
CA MET A 119 -34.13 -87.50 3.66
C MET A 119 -35.62 -87.67 4.01
N VAL A 120 -36.10 -88.92 4.09
CA VAL A 120 -37.48 -89.21 4.48
C VAL A 120 -37.72 -88.86 5.95
N MET A 121 -36.83 -89.27 6.86
CA MET A 121 -36.99 -89.00 8.29
C MET A 121 -36.99 -87.51 8.63
N LEU A 122 -36.18 -86.70 7.94
CA LEU A 122 -36.04 -85.28 8.24
C LEU A 122 -37.05 -84.38 7.50
N SER A 123 -37.82 -84.93 6.56
CA SER A 123 -38.85 -84.20 5.79
C SER A 123 -39.85 -83.37 6.62
N PRO A 124 -40.34 -83.81 7.80
CA PRO A 124 -41.32 -83.05 8.59
C PRO A 124 -40.77 -81.74 9.17
N LEU A 125 -39.45 -81.58 9.23
CA LEU A 125 -38.79 -80.39 9.75
C LEU A 125 -38.88 -79.19 8.78
N TRP A 126 -39.17 -79.40 7.51
CA TRP A 126 -39.11 -78.29 6.53
C TRP A 126 -40.46 -77.84 6.01
N ASP A 127 -41.52 -78.63 6.20
CA ASP A 127 -42.84 -78.37 5.61
C ASP A 127 -43.90 -78.08 6.70
N TRP A 128 -44.17 -76.80 6.97
CA TRP A 128 -45.42 -76.41 7.62
C TRP A 128 -46.52 -76.52 6.54
N ARG A 129 -47.25 -77.63 6.54
CA ARG A 129 -48.17 -77.92 5.43
C ARG A 129 -49.29 -76.87 5.36
N GLN A 130 -49.42 -76.22 4.19
CA GLN A 130 -50.64 -75.53 3.76
C GLN A 130 -51.86 -76.40 4.06
N VAL A 131 -52.70 -75.96 5.00
CA VAL A 131 -53.99 -76.59 5.22
C VAL A 131 -54.86 -76.27 3.99
N ARG A 132 -54.99 -77.23 3.06
CA ARG A 132 -55.87 -77.06 1.89
C ARG A 132 -57.29 -76.83 2.37
N HIS A 133 -57.81 -75.61 2.20
CA HIS A 133 -59.14 -75.19 2.63
C HIS A 133 -60.28 -76.07 2.08
N ASP A 134 -60.01 -76.79 0.99
CA ASP A 134 -60.96 -77.65 0.27
C ASP A 134 -61.27 -78.97 0.99
N LEU A 135 -60.43 -79.41 1.94
CA LEU A 135 -60.59 -80.68 2.66
C LEU A 135 -61.20 -80.56 4.07
N LEU A 136 -61.48 -79.33 4.53
CA LEU A 136 -62.03 -79.08 5.86
C LEU A 136 -63.58 -79.11 5.88
N PRO A 137 -64.23 -79.63 6.94
CA PRO A 137 -65.68 -79.56 7.13
C PRO A 137 -66.18 -78.10 7.14
N ALA A 138 -67.35 -77.86 6.54
CA ALA A 138 -67.89 -76.51 6.30
C ALA A 138 -67.97 -75.63 7.56
N ASN A 139 -68.21 -76.23 8.73
CA ASN A 139 -68.35 -75.54 10.01
C ASN A 139 -67.01 -74.99 10.53
N VAL A 140 -65.93 -75.75 10.33
CA VAL A 140 -64.57 -75.35 10.71
C VAL A 140 -64.05 -74.28 9.76
N ARG A 141 -64.36 -74.41 8.44
CA ARG A 141 -64.04 -73.40 7.44
C ARG A 141 -64.69 -72.05 7.75
N LYS A 142 -65.99 -72.02 8.08
CA LYS A 142 -66.71 -70.79 8.45
C LYS A 142 -66.16 -70.14 9.72
N ARG A 143 -65.78 -70.93 10.72
CA ARG A 143 -65.15 -70.41 11.94
C ARG A 143 -63.76 -69.86 11.66
N LEU A 144 -62.95 -70.56 10.87
CA LEU A 144 -61.61 -70.12 10.49
C LEU A 144 -61.64 -68.82 9.66
N SER A 145 -62.58 -68.69 8.72
CA SER A 145 -62.79 -67.43 7.99
C SER A 145 -63.31 -66.31 8.89
N GLY A 146 -64.17 -66.63 9.86
CA GLY A 146 -64.64 -65.66 10.85
C GLY A 146 -63.51 -65.14 11.72
N VAL A 147 -62.64 -66.02 12.20
CA VAL A 147 -61.45 -65.66 12.98
C VAL A 147 -60.45 -64.89 12.12
N SER A 148 -60.25 -65.26 10.85
CA SER A 148 -59.41 -64.51 9.91
C SER A 148 -59.93 -63.09 9.71
N ASN A 149 -61.23 -62.92 9.44
CA ASN A 149 -61.82 -61.60 9.25
C ASN A 149 -61.75 -60.75 10.54
N GLN A 150 -61.88 -61.37 11.71
CA GLN A 150 -61.69 -60.68 12.98
C GLN A 150 -60.23 -60.26 13.18
N LEU A 151 -59.27 -61.10 12.78
CA LEU A 151 -57.85 -60.75 12.78
C LEU A 151 -57.57 -59.56 11.85
N ASP A 152 -58.10 -59.58 10.62
CA ASP A 152 -57.92 -58.50 9.64
C ASP A 152 -58.54 -57.18 10.13
N GLN A 153 -59.71 -57.24 10.77
CA GLN A 153 -60.33 -56.06 11.38
C GLN A 153 -59.53 -55.52 12.56
N LEU A 154 -58.96 -56.40 13.40
CA LEU A 154 -58.10 -56.00 14.50
C LEU A 154 -56.81 -55.34 14.01
N ASP A 155 -56.24 -55.83 12.90
CA ASP A 155 -55.06 -55.25 12.28
C ASP A 155 -55.32 -53.81 11.82
N VAL A 156 -56.41 -53.59 11.07
CA VAL A 156 -56.83 -52.25 10.63
C VAL A 156 -57.13 -51.31 11.80
N GLN A 157 -57.79 -51.80 12.86
CA GLN A 157 -58.08 -50.99 14.05
C GLN A 157 -56.82 -50.66 14.85
N SER A 158 -55.87 -51.59 14.93
CA SER A 158 -54.59 -51.37 15.61
C SER A 158 -53.76 -50.29 14.92
N ALA A 159 -53.73 -50.29 13.58
CA ALA A 159 -53.05 -49.26 12.78
C ALA A 159 -53.71 -47.87 12.96
N SER A 160 -55.05 -47.81 12.94
CA SER A 160 -55.77 -46.55 13.19
C SER A 160 -55.56 -46.03 14.62
N LEU A 161 -55.52 -46.92 15.61
CA LEU A 161 -55.29 -46.55 17.00
C LEU A 161 -53.86 -46.05 17.21
N ALA A 162 -52.87 -46.68 16.56
CA ALA A 162 -51.48 -46.22 16.58
C ALA A 162 -51.34 -44.77 16.07
N SER A 163 -51.96 -44.45 14.92
CA SER A 163 -51.96 -43.08 14.37
C SER A 163 -52.62 -42.06 15.29
N LYS A 164 -53.74 -42.43 15.95
CA LYS A 164 -54.39 -41.54 16.92
C LYS A 164 -53.53 -41.31 18.16
N ILE A 165 -52.85 -42.34 18.65
CA ILE A 165 -51.93 -42.25 19.78
C ILE A 165 -50.75 -41.34 19.43
N GLU A 166 -50.20 -41.47 18.22
CA GLU A 166 -49.14 -40.60 17.71
C GLU A 166 -49.60 -39.13 17.68
N LEU A 167 -50.79 -38.85 17.15
CA LEU A 167 -51.34 -37.50 17.09
C LEU A 167 -51.64 -36.93 18.49
N ILE A 168 -52.11 -37.75 19.43
CA ILE A 168 -52.30 -37.33 20.83
C ILE A 168 -50.97 -37.02 21.49
N ASN A 169 -49.93 -37.81 21.25
CA ASN A 169 -48.60 -37.57 21.81
C ASN A 169 -47.99 -36.30 21.22
N GLU A 170 -48.10 -36.07 19.90
CA GLU A 170 -47.62 -34.84 19.25
C GLU A 170 -48.36 -33.60 19.79
N ALA A 171 -49.68 -33.69 19.93
CA ALA A 171 -50.48 -32.61 20.52
C ALA A 171 -50.13 -32.39 22.00
N HIS A 172 -49.82 -33.45 22.74
CA HIS A 172 -49.37 -33.36 24.13
C HIS A 172 -48.01 -32.68 24.24
N ASP A 173 -47.04 -33.09 23.41
CA ASP A 173 -45.70 -32.52 23.36
C ASP A 173 -45.74 -31.03 22.99
N ALA A 174 -46.55 -30.67 21.99
CA ALA A 174 -46.78 -29.27 21.61
C ALA A 174 -47.45 -28.46 22.72
N ALA A 175 -48.41 -29.04 23.44
CA ALA A 175 -49.06 -28.36 24.57
C ALA A 175 -48.12 -28.15 25.76
N VAL A 176 -47.17 -29.07 25.98
CA VAL A 176 -46.13 -28.97 27.01
C VAL A 176 -45.06 -27.94 26.63
N SER A 177 -44.71 -27.81 25.34
CA SER A 177 -43.73 -26.82 24.87
C SER A 177 -44.28 -25.40 24.75
N LEU A 178 -45.59 -25.24 24.48
CA LEU A 178 -46.24 -23.95 24.23
C LEU A 178 -45.92 -22.86 25.29
N PRO A 179 -45.95 -23.13 26.61
CA PRO A 179 -45.62 -22.12 27.61
C PRO A 179 -44.16 -21.65 27.53
N SER A 180 -43.23 -22.55 27.21
CA SER A 180 -41.82 -22.24 26.99
C SER A 180 -41.65 -21.38 25.73
N ASP A 181 -42.31 -21.75 24.65
CA ASP A 181 -42.27 -21.03 23.37
C ASP A 181 -42.87 -19.62 23.51
N LEU A 182 -43.97 -19.47 24.25
CA LEU A 182 -44.58 -18.16 24.55
C LEU A 182 -43.68 -17.30 25.43
N LYS A 183 -42.94 -17.89 26.37
CA LYS A 183 -41.96 -17.16 27.18
C LYS A 183 -40.81 -16.67 26.31
N TYR A 184 -40.25 -17.54 25.47
CA TYR A 184 -39.20 -17.19 24.52
C TYR A 184 -39.65 -16.11 23.52
N LEU A 185 -40.90 -16.20 23.01
CA LEU A 185 -41.47 -15.19 22.13
C LEU A 185 -41.59 -13.82 22.81
N LYS A 186 -41.97 -13.79 24.10
CA LYS A 186 -42.02 -12.54 24.88
C LYS A 186 -40.64 -11.94 25.12
N GLU A 187 -39.66 -12.78 25.45
CA GLU A 187 -38.27 -12.35 25.64
C GLU A 187 -37.68 -11.79 24.33
N THR A 188 -37.82 -12.51 23.22
CA THR A 188 -37.39 -12.04 21.90
C THR A 188 -38.10 -10.75 21.46
N HIS A 189 -39.39 -10.58 21.75
CA HIS A 189 -40.08 -9.31 21.51
C HIS A 189 -39.54 -8.16 22.35
N ALA A 190 -39.18 -8.42 23.62
CA ALA A 190 -38.55 -7.42 24.48
C ALA A 190 -37.17 -7.02 23.94
N ASP A 191 -36.36 -7.99 23.50
CA ASP A 191 -35.06 -7.75 22.90
C ASP A 191 -35.15 -6.96 21.59
N ILE A 192 -36.09 -7.33 20.70
CA ILE A 192 -36.36 -6.58 19.46
C ILE A 192 -36.73 -5.14 19.77
N LYS A 193 -37.53 -4.90 20.82
CA LYS A 193 -37.91 -3.55 21.23
C LYS A 193 -36.67 -2.74 21.65
N ILE A 194 -35.81 -3.31 22.50
CA ILE A 194 -34.57 -2.65 22.95
C ILE A 194 -33.67 -2.33 21.75
N ILE A 195 -33.45 -3.31 20.86
CA ILE A 195 -32.65 -3.13 19.65
C ILE A 195 -33.24 -2.03 18.75
N SER A 196 -34.57 -1.97 18.62
CA SER A 196 -35.24 -0.94 17.83
C SER A 196 -35.07 0.46 18.42
N GLU A 197 -35.13 0.59 19.74
CA GLU A 197 -34.91 1.85 20.45
C GLU A 197 -33.45 2.32 20.30
N ASP A 198 -32.50 1.39 20.42
CA ASP A 198 -31.07 1.70 20.26
C ASP A 198 -30.71 2.02 18.80
N ALA A 199 -31.33 1.36 17.83
CA ALA A 199 -31.19 1.71 16.41
C ALA A 199 -31.71 3.12 16.10
N VAL A 200 -32.82 3.54 16.74
CA VAL A 200 -33.33 4.91 16.61
C VAL A 200 -32.36 5.92 17.23
N LYS A 201 -31.85 5.66 18.44
CA LYS A 201 -30.83 6.52 19.07
C LYS A 201 -29.57 6.63 18.21
N ALA A 202 -29.05 5.51 17.72
CA ALA A 202 -27.88 5.47 16.86
C ALA A 202 -28.11 6.29 15.58
N LYS A 203 -29.28 6.15 14.94
CA LYS A 203 -29.65 6.94 13.76
C LYS A 203 -29.68 8.44 14.06
N THR A 204 -30.22 8.85 15.21
CA THR A 204 -30.25 10.27 15.60
C THR A 204 -28.85 10.84 15.84
N LEU A 205 -27.98 10.11 16.54
CA LEU A 205 -26.59 10.50 16.78
C LEU A 205 -25.82 10.59 15.45
N PHE A 206 -26.02 9.61 14.57
CA PHE A 206 -25.38 9.62 13.26
C PHE A 206 -25.83 10.82 12.41
N GLY A 207 -27.11 11.18 12.47
CA GLY A 207 -27.63 12.40 11.83
C GLY A 207 -26.95 13.67 12.36
N GLN A 208 -26.84 13.79 13.68
CA GLN A 208 -26.14 14.92 14.32
C GLN A 208 -24.67 15.00 13.91
N SER A 209 -23.93 13.88 13.94
CA SER A 209 -22.52 13.85 13.53
C SER A 209 -22.33 14.18 12.04
N VAL A 210 -23.27 13.80 11.18
CA VAL A 210 -23.24 14.18 9.76
C VAL A 210 -23.44 15.68 9.59
N ASP A 211 -24.37 16.28 10.32
CA ASP A 211 -24.63 17.72 10.24
C ASP A 211 -23.48 18.55 10.86
N GLU A 212 -22.90 18.09 11.97
CA GLU A 212 -21.66 18.64 12.52
C GLU A 212 -20.51 18.54 11.51
N GLY A 213 -20.34 17.37 10.88
CA GLY A 213 -19.32 17.16 9.85
C GLY A 213 -19.48 18.10 8.65
N LYS A 214 -20.71 18.36 8.20
CA LYS A 214 -20.99 19.34 7.13
C LYS A 214 -20.66 20.76 7.56
N ASN A 215 -20.99 21.15 8.79
CA ASN A 215 -20.67 22.47 9.32
C ASN A 215 -19.16 22.69 9.40
N VAL A 216 -18.42 21.72 9.95
CA VAL A 216 -16.95 21.77 10.01
C VAL A 216 -16.35 21.83 8.61
N LEU A 217 -16.87 21.08 7.64
CA LEU A 217 -16.38 21.11 6.26
C LEU A 217 -16.61 22.49 5.63
N LYS A 218 -17.76 23.12 5.90
CA LYS A 218 -18.07 24.47 5.43
C LYS A 218 -17.16 25.53 6.08
N GLU A 219 -16.88 25.40 7.38
CA GLU A 219 -15.92 26.27 8.07
C GLU A 219 -14.49 26.09 7.53
N LEU A 220 -14.08 24.84 7.27
CA LEU A 220 -12.78 24.52 6.69
C LEU A 220 -12.63 25.10 5.27
N GLN A 221 -13.70 25.05 4.46
CA GLN A 221 -13.72 25.69 3.15
C GLN A 221 -13.61 27.21 3.27
N GLY A 222 -14.37 27.83 4.17
CA GLY A 222 -14.27 29.27 4.42
C GLY A 222 -12.87 29.69 4.87
N ALA A 223 -12.27 28.95 5.82
CA ALA A 223 -10.91 29.20 6.29
C ALA A 223 -9.86 28.99 5.18
N ARG A 224 -10.06 28.00 4.29
CA ARG A 224 -9.20 27.79 3.12
C ARG A 224 -9.26 28.97 2.16
N ASP A 225 -10.47 29.45 1.84
CA ASP A 225 -10.66 30.56 0.92
C ASP A 225 -10.05 31.85 1.49
N GLU A 226 -10.24 32.10 2.79
CA GLU A 226 -9.61 33.22 3.50
C GLU A 226 -8.08 33.09 3.50
N ALA A 227 -7.53 31.90 3.75
CA ALA A 227 -6.09 31.67 3.71
C ALA A 227 -5.51 31.91 2.30
N VAL A 228 -6.19 31.48 1.24
CA VAL A 228 -5.78 31.75 -0.15
C VAL A 228 -5.82 33.25 -0.45
N GLU A 229 -6.85 33.95 0.00
CA GLU A 229 -6.95 35.40 -0.15
C GLU A 229 -5.82 36.14 0.59
N ILE A 230 -5.52 35.73 1.83
CA ILE A 230 -4.43 36.30 2.62
C ILE A 230 -3.08 36.04 1.94
N VAL A 231 -2.82 34.83 1.45
CA VAL A 231 -1.58 34.52 0.73
C VAL A 231 -1.44 35.38 -0.52
N GLY A 232 -2.52 35.55 -1.30
CA GLY A 232 -2.53 36.44 -2.47
C GLY A 232 -2.21 37.90 -2.10
N LYS A 233 -2.81 38.41 -1.02
CA LYS A 233 -2.52 39.75 -0.50
C LYS A 233 -1.08 39.88 0.01
N CYS A 234 -0.53 38.85 0.65
CA CYS A 234 0.86 38.84 1.11
C CYS A 234 1.85 38.86 -0.05
N ASP A 235 1.63 38.07 -1.10
CA ASP A 235 2.48 38.06 -2.29
C ASP A 235 2.44 39.41 -3.01
N GLU A 236 1.25 40.01 -3.16
CA GLU A 236 1.11 41.35 -3.74
C GLU A 236 1.81 42.40 -2.87
N ALA A 237 1.58 42.38 -1.56
CA ALA A 237 2.20 43.32 -0.62
C ALA A 237 3.73 43.16 -0.57
N TYR A 238 4.26 41.94 -0.56
CA TYR A 238 5.70 41.67 -0.57
C TYR A 238 6.35 42.21 -1.85
N ARG A 239 5.71 42.00 -2.99
CA ARG A 239 6.19 42.51 -4.28
C ARG A 239 6.15 44.02 -4.35
N ILE A 240 5.02 44.65 -3.99
CA ILE A 240 4.88 46.12 -3.92
C ILE A 240 5.93 46.69 -2.97
N THR A 241 6.12 46.09 -1.80
CA THR A 241 7.11 46.56 -0.81
C THR A 241 8.54 46.43 -1.33
N THR A 242 8.85 45.39 -2.11
CA THR A 242 10.20 45.18 -2.64
C THR A 242 10.55 46.24 -3.69
N SER A 243 9.71 46.43 -4.69
CA SER A 243 9.95 47.42 -5.77
C SER A 243 9.77 48.86 -5.29
N ALA A 244 8.75 49.15 -4.48
CA ALA A 244 8.59 50.47 -3.85
C ALA A 244 9.71 50.75 -2.83
N GLY A 245 10.18 49.72 -2.12
CA GLY A 245 11.30 49.79 -1.19
C GLY A 245 12.62 50.11 -1.89
N LEU A 246 12.91 49.43 -3.00
CA LEU A 246 14.07 49.72 -3.86
C LEU A 246 13.99 51.13 -4.45
N ALA A 247 12.83 51.51 -5.00
CA ALA A 247 12.59 52.86 -5.50
C ALA A 247 12.79 53.94 -4.42
N GLY A 248 12.30 53.67 -3.20
CA GLY A 248 12.49 54.53 -2.04
C GLY A 248 13.95 54.63 -1.60
N ALA A 249 14.69 53.52 -1.64
CA ALA A 249 16.12 53.49 -1.33
C ALA A 249 16.94 54.31 -2.35
N PHE A 250 16.65 54.19 -3.65
CA PHE A 250 17.28 54.99 -4.70
C PHE A 250 16.94 56.48 -4.57
N ASP A 251 15.68 56.81 -4.30
CA ASP A 251 15.22 58.19 -4.09
C ASP A 251 15.89 58.84 -2.88
N LYS A 252 15.99 58.10 -1.76
CA LYS A 252 16.70 58.54 -0.56
C LYS A 252 18.18 58.76 -0.85
N ARG A 253 18.82 57.84 -1.57
CA ARG A 253 20.23 57.95 -1.95
C ARG A 253 20.47 59.17 -2.83
N ALA A 254 19.65 59.39 -3.86
CA ALA A 254 19.72 60.56 -4.72
C ALA A 254 19.60 61.87 -3.92
N LYS A 255 18.64 61.95 -2.98
CA LYS A 255 18.46 63.11 -2.09
C LYS A 255 19.67 63.36 -1.20
N ASP A 256 20.26 62.32 -0.62
CA ASP A 256 21.44 62.46 0.25
C ASP A 256 22.68 62.89 -0.53
N LEU A 257 22.85 62.39 -1.77
CA LEU A 257 23.89 62.89 -2.68
C LEU A 257 23.67 64.35 -3.05
N ASN A 258 22.43 64.76 -3.33
CA ASN A 258 22.11 66.14 -3.65
C ASN A 258 22.36 67.10 -2.46
N LYS A 259 22.04 66.69 -1.24
CA LYS A 259 22.43 67.43 -0.01
C LYS A 259 23.94 67.56 0.12
N SER A 260 24.68 66.50 -0.20
CA SER A 260 26.14 66.53 -0.20
C SER A 260 26.68 67.48 -1.26
N MET A 261 26.13 67.44 -2.48
CA MET A 261 26.45 68.36 -3.57
C MET A 261 26.21 69.81 -3.15
N ALA A 262 25.08 70.13 -2.51
CA ALA A 262 24.77 71.46 -2.01
C ALA A 262 25.79 71.95 -0.96
N ARG A 263 26.38 71.07 -0.13
CA ARG A 263 27.48 71.44 0.78
C ARG A 263 28.74 71.82 -0.01
N TRP A 264 29.10 71.07 -1.04
CA TRP A 264 30.25 71.39 -1.90
C TRP A 264 30.04 72.66 -2.72
N VAL A 265 28.82 72.92 -3.20
CA VAL A 265 28.47 74.19 -3.86
C VAL A 265 28.62 75.36 -2.89
N ARG A 266 28.14 75.23 -1.65
CA ARG A 266 28.37 76.26 -0.62
C ARG A 266 29.85 76.50 -0.36
N LEU A 267 30.66 75.43 -0.28
CA LEU A 267 32.11 75.54 -0.11
C LEU A 267 32.77 76.26 -1.30
N LEU A 268 32.32 75.96 -2.52
CA LEU A 268 32.79 76.64 -3.74
C LEU A 268 32.49 78.14 -3.68
N VAL A 269 31.26 78.52 -3.33
CA VAL A 269 30.87 79.94 -3.21
C VAL A 269 31.71 80.66 -2.15
N VAL A 270 31.89 80.05 -0.96
CA VAL A 270 32.72 80.61 0.11
C VAL A 270 34.17 80.79 -0.35
N SER A 271 34.72 79.79 -1.06
CA SER A 271 36.07 79.84 -1.62
C SER A 271 36.24 80.97 -2.63
N LEU A 272 35.25 81.20 -3.51
CA LEU A 272 35.26 82.31 -4.45
C LEU A 272 35.18 83.67 -3.75
N VAL A 273 34.37 83.80 -2.71
CA VAL A 273 34.27 85.04 -1.91
C VAL A 273 35.60 85.36 -1.22
N ILE A 274 36.23 84.37 -0.57
CA ILE A 274 37.55 84.53 0.07
C ILE A 274 38.60 84.90 -0.97
N ALA A 275 38.63 84.23 -2.12
CA ALA A 275 39.55 84.56 -3.21
C ALA A 275 39.37 86.01 -3.70
N GLY A 276 38.12 86.45 -3.90
CA GLY A 276 37.80 87.81 -4.34
C GLY A 276 38.20 88.88 -3.33
N VAL A 277 37.88 88.68 -2.04
CA VAL A 277 38.26 89.60 -0.96
C VAL A 277 39.78 89.66 -0.81
N TYR A 278 40.46 88.51 -0.79
CA TYR A 278 41.92 88.43 -0.72
C TYR A 278 42.58 89.11 -1.91
N SER A 279 42.09 88.87 -3.13
CA SER A 279 42.58 89.53 -4.34
C SER A 279 42.41 91.05 -4.29
N GLY A 280 41.26 91.54 -3.79
CA GLY A 280 41.01 92.97 -3.64
C GLY A 280 42.01 93.67 -2.72
N PHE A 281 42.28 93.10 -1.54
CA PHE A 281 43.30 93.61 -0.61
C PHE A 281 44.74 93.48 -1.14
N ARG A 282 45.01 92.44 -1.95
CA ARG A 282 46.34 92.25 -2.53
C ARG A 282 46.64 93.18 -3.69
N ILE A 283 45.66 93.48 -4.54
CA ILE A 283 45.86 94.40 -5.68
C ILE A 283 46.17 95.82 -5.19
N SER A 284 45.50 96.31 -4.15
CA SER A 284 45.78 97.63 -3.57
C SER A 284 47.18 97.71 -2.96
N THR A 285 47.59 96.69 -2.20
CA THR A 285 48.94 96.62 -1.60
C THR A 285 50.04 96.42 -2.64
N LEU A 286 49.79 95.69 -3.74
CA LEU A 286 50.74 95.58 -4.85
C LEU A 286 50.90 96.92 -5.58
N SER A 287 49.79 97.62 -5.84
CA SER A 287 49.81 98.93 -6.51
C SER A 287 50.62 99.97 -5.73
N GLU A 288 50.52 99.97 -4.39
CA GLU A 288 51.26 100.86 -3.51
C GLU A 288 52.76 100.53 -3.47
N VAL A 289 53.13 99.25 -3.41
CA VAL A 289 54.55 98.81 -3.44
C VAL A 289 55.18 99.08 -4.81
N LEU A 290 54.42 98.98 -5.90
CA LEU A 290 54.91 99.26 -7.26
C LEU A 290 55.08 100.77 -7.53
N SER A 291 54.34 101.64 -6.83
CA SER A 291 54.48 103.10 -6.92
C SER A 291 55.68 103.67 -6.14
N ASN A 292 56.30 102.88 -5.27
CA ASN A 292 57.47 103.30 -4.50
C ASN A 292 58.77 102.88 -5.22
N THR A 293 59.51 103.87 -5.76
CA THR A 293 60.76 103.74 -6.54
C THR A 293 61.98 103.19 -5.77
N THR A 294 61.77 102.56 -4.61
CA THR A 294 62.85 102.04 -3.73
C THR A 294 62.63 100.61 -3.27
N ALA A 295 61.76 99.84 -3.95
CA ALA A 295 61.59 98.42 -3.68
C ALA A 295 62.71 97.60 -4.36
N GLY A 296 63.62 97.01 -3.58
CA GLY A 296 64.59 96.05 -4.11
C GLY A 296 63.88 94.83 -4.73
N GLY A 297 64.42 94.28 -5.82
CA GLY A 297 63.79 93.17 -6.57
C GLY A 297 63.44 91.93 -5.74
N VAL A 298 64.11 91.73 -4.59
CA VAL A 298 63.81 90.67 -3.61
C VAL A 298 62.46 90.90 -2.93
N VAL A 299 62.10 92.15 -2.60
CA VAL A 299 60.83 92.50 -1.95
C VAL A 299 59.66 92.25 -2.92
N ILE A 300 59.81 92.67 -4.18
CA ILE A 300 58.82 92.44 -5.24
C ILE A 300 58.62 90.94 -5.47
N PHE A 301 59.71 90.17 -5.54
CA PHE A 301 59.64 88.71 -5.72
C PHE A 301 58.98 88.00 -4.54
N SER A 302 59.29 88.39 -3.30
CA SER A 302 58.67 87.82 -2.11
C SER A 302 57.17 88.10 -2.07
N GLN A 303 56.73 89.31 -2.44
CA GLN A 303 55.32 89.67 -2.52
C GLN A 303 54.59 88.89 -3.62
N LEU A 304 55.23 88.65 -4.77
CA LEU A 304 54.68 87.78 -5.84
C LEU A 304 54.51 86.33 -5.37
N LEU A 305 55.49 85.76 -4.68
CA LEU A 305 55.37 84.39 -4.13
C LEU A 305 54.24 84.28 -3.11
N ILE A 306 54.14 85.20 -2.16
CA ILE A 306 53.08 85.15 -1.15
C ILE A 306 51.70 85.40 -1.81
N SER A 307 51.64 86.13 -2.91
CA SER A 307 50.40 86.32 -3.68
C SER A 307 50.01 85.06 -4.46
N PHE A 308 50.98 84.37 -5.08
CA PHE A 308 50.78 83.09 -5.78
C PHE A 308 50.30 81.99 -4.82
N PHE A 309 51.00 81.81 -3.69
CA PHE A 309 50.60 80.82 -2.68
C PHE A 309 49.31 81.20 -1.95
N GLY A 310 49.05 82.49 -1.75
CA GLY A 310 47.82 82.98 -1.11
C GLY A 310 46.57 82.79 -1.97
N LEU A 311 46.65 83.00 -3.28
CA LEU A 311 45.56 82.73 -4.22
C LEU A 311 45.44 81.25 -4.58
N GLY A 312 46.54 80.50 -4.51
CA GLY A 312 46.58 79.07 -4.83
C GLY A 312 45.66 78.22 -3.96
N ALA A 313 45.56 78.50 -2.66
CA ALA A 313 44.72 77.71 -1.75
C ALA A 313 43.20 77.84 -2.05
N PRO A 314 42.62 79.05 -2.17
CA PRO A 314 41.24 79.21 -2.62
C PRO A 314 40.99 78.64 -4.03
N LEU A 315 41.89 78.86 -4.99
CA LEU A 315 41.75 78.33 -6.34
C LEU A 315 41.76 76.79 -6.37
N TRP A 316 42.60 76.16 -5.55
CA TRP A 316 42.66 74.71 -5.41
C TRP A 316 41.35 74.14 -4.84
N VAL A 317 40.79 74.79 -3.81
CA VAL A 317 39.50 74.40 -3.21
C VAL A 317 38.35 74.59 -4.20
N ALA A 318 38.34 75.67 -4.98
CA ALA A 318 37.33 75.92 -6.01
C ALA A 318 37.37 74.85 -7.11
N TRP A 319 38.56 74.48 -7.59
CA TRP A 319 38.72 73.42 -8.59
C TRP A 319 38.27 72.05 -8.06
N LEU A 320 38.73 71.67 -6.86
CA LEU A 320 38.34 70.41 -6.22
C LEU A 320 36.82 70.31 -6.01
N SER A 321 36.22 71.41 -5.53
CA SER A 321 34.77 71.48 -5.31
C SER A 321 34.02 71.35 -6.64
N THR A 322 34.48 72.00 -7.71
CA THR A 322 33.88 71.90 -9.05
C THR A 322 33.89 70.47 -9.57
N LYS A 323 35.03 69.76 -9.45
CA LYS A 323 35.15 68.35 -9.83
C LYS A 323 34.22 67.45 -9.02
N ARG A 324 34.16 67.65 -7.70
CA ARG A 324 33.29 66.86 -6.82
C ARG A 324 31.81 67.14 -7.06
N VAL A 325 31.41 68.38 -7.31
CA VAL A 325 30.03 68.73 -7.68
C VAL A 325 29.64 68.03 -8.98
N GLY A 326 30.49 68.04 -10.01
CA GLY A 326 30.21 67.36 -11.27
C GLY A 326 30.04 65.84 -11.12
N GLN A 327 30.85 65.19 -10.29
CA GLN A 327 30.70 63.77 -9.98
C GLN A 327 29.43 63.48 -9.20
N LEU A 328 29.14 64.26 -8.15
CA LEU A 328 27.96 64.07 -7.32
C LEU A 328 26.66 64.33 -8.10
N PHE A 329 26.64 65.29 -9.01
CA PHE A 329 25.51 65.54 -9.91
C PHE A 329 25.20 64.31 -10.76
N LYS A 330 26.23 63.75 -11.42
CA LYS A 330 26.10 62.56 -12.27
C LYS A 330 25.57 61.36 -11.48
N LEU A 331 26.10 61.11 -10.28
CA LEU A 331 25.61 60.02 -9.43
C LEU A 331 24.19 60.29 -8.93
N ALA A 332 23.85 61.53 -8.54
CA ALA A 332 22.51 61.86 -8.07
C ALA A 332 21.46 61.69 -9.18
N GLU A 333 21.80 62.07 -10.41
CA GLU A 333 20.93 61.92 -11.58
C GLU A 333 20.74 60.45 -11.98
N ASP A 334 21.79 59.63 -11.89
CA ASP A 334 21.67 58.18 -12.12
C ASP A 334 20.72 57.53 -11.09
N TYR A 335 20.90 57.82 -9.81
CA TYR A 335 20.01 57.28 -8.77
C TYR A 335 18.58 57.83 -8.87
N SER A 336 18.39 59.10 -9.28
CA SER A 336 17.04 59.66 -9.50
C SER A 336 16.36 59.01 -10.70
N TYR A 337 17.10 58.71 -11.77
CA TYR A 337 16.63 57.96 -12.92
C TYR A 337 16.21 56.52 -12.54
N LYS A 338 17.07 55.80 -11.80
CA LYS A 338 16.75 54.45 -11.29
C LYS A 338 15.53 54.44 -10.37
N ALA A 339 15.38 55.46 -9.51
CA ALA A 339 14.19 55.61 -8.68
C ALA A 339 12.93 55.85 -9.53
N THR A 340 13.03 56.67 -10.57
CA THR A 340 11.90 57.02 -11.44
C THR A 340 11.44 55.83 -12.28
N ILE A 341 12.38 55.08 -12.88
CA ILE A 341 12.06 53.84 -13.60
C ILE A 341 11.40 52.82 -12.67
N SER A 342 11.94 52.63 -11.46
CA SER A 342 11.38 51.68 -10.50
C SER A 342 9.95 52.04 -10.08
N LYS A 343 9.66 53.34 -9.87
CA LYS A 343 8.29 53.83 -9.60
C LYS A 343 7.37 53.67 -10.81
N ALA A 344 7.86 54.01 -12.01
CA ALA A 344 7.10 53.89 -13.24
C ALA A 344 6.78 52.42 -13.57
N TYR A 345 7.72 51.50 -13.32
CA TYR A 345 7.53 50.06 -13.48
C TYR A 345 6.34 49.56 -12.66
N GLU A 346 6.25 49.91 -11.38
CA GLU A 346 5.09 49.52 -10.56
C GLU A 346 3.75 50.06 -11.09
N GLY A 347 3.74 51.30 -11.58
CA GLY A 347 2.56 51.89 -12.20
C GLY A 347 2.16 51.18 -13.50
N TYR A 348 3.10 51.00 -14.43
CA TYR A 348 2.83 50.37 -15.73
C TYR A 348 2.55 48.88 -15.62
N ARG A 349 3.16 48.20 -14.66
CA ARG A 349 2.95 46.78 -14.41
C ARG A 349 1.53 46.47 -13.96
N LYS A 350 0.93 47.31 -13.13
CA LYS A 350 -0.47 47.18 -12.69
C LYS A 350 -1.45 47.24 -13.86
N GLU A 351 -1.11 48.00 -14.89
CA GLU A 351 -1.89 48.11 -16.12
C GLU A 351 -1.54 46.99 -17.12
N ALA A 352 -0.27 46.56 -17.19
CA ALA A 352 0.18 45.48 -18.06
C ALA A 352 -0.35 44.10 -17.62
N SER A 353 -0.40 43.81 -16.31
CA SER A 353 -0.92 42.53 -15.79
C SER A 353 -2.41 42.31 -16.10
N LYS A 354 -3.16 43.39 -16.33
CA LYS A 354 -4.57 43.35 -16.76
C LYS A 354 -4.72 43.08 -18.25
N LEU A 355 -3.70 43.36 -19.06
CA LEU A 355 -3.74 43.30 -20.52
C LEU A 355 -3.18 41.98 -21.06
N ASP A 356 -1.92 41.66 -20.73
CA ASP A 356 -1.22 40.47 -21.24
C ASP A 356 0.02 40.13 -20.38
N GLY A 357 0.16 38.85 -20.03
CA GLY A 357 1.32 38.35 -19.26
C GLY A 357 2.64 38.44 -20.04
N ARG A 358 2.61 38.38 -21.38
CA ARG A 358 3.81 38.58 -22.20
C ARG A 358 4.31 40.03 -22.13
N LEU A 359 3.40 40.99 -22.04
CA LEU A 359 3.73 42.41 -21.88
C LEU A 359 4.34 42.68 -20.50
N GLU A 360 3.83 42.06 -19.44
CA GLU A 360 4.43 42.14 -18.09
C GLU A 360 5.87 41.60 -18.08
N ALA A 361 6.13 40.46 -18.72
CA ALA A 361 7.46 39.87 -18.82
C ALA A 361 8.45 40.77 -19.58
N GLN A 362 8.04 41.32 -20.73
CA GLN A 362 8.86 42.25 -21.51
C GLN A 362 9.14 43.55 -20.74
N LEU A 363 8.15 44.06 -20.00
CA LEU A 363 8.32 45.24 -19.16
C LEU A 363 9.31 44.98 -18.02
N PHE A 364 9.27 43.80 -17.42
CA PHE A 364 10.20 43.40 -16.36
C PHE A 364 11.64 43.25 -16.88
N GLU A 365 11.82 42.56 -18.01
CA GLU A 365 13.12 42.41 -18.67
C GLU A 365 13.72 43.78 -19.04
N SER A 366 12.92 44.65 -19.68
CA SER A 366 13.35 46.01 -20.00
C SER A 366 13.67 46.86 -18.76
N ALA A 367 13.00 46.62 -17.63
CA ALA A 367 13.27 47.34 -16.39
C ALA A 367 14.58 46.87 -15.74
N ILE A 368 14.86 45.56 -15.74
CA ILE A 368 16.13 45.00 -15.26
C ILE A 368 17.30 45.52 -16.09
N ASP A 369 17.21 45.47 -17.42
CA ASP A 369 18.26 45.96 -18.31
C ASP A 369 18.63 47.43 -18.01
N ARG A 370 17.62 48.27 -17.77
CA ARG A 370 17.82 49.69 -17.41
C ARG A 370 18.40 49.90 -16.02
N LEU A 371 18.11 49.01 -15.07
CA LEU A 371 18.68 49.06 -13.71
C LEU A 371 20.14 48.58 -13.70
N ASP A 372 20.46 47.61 -14.55
CA ASP A 372 21.78 46.99 -14.70
C ASP A 372 22.76 47.82 -15.56
N GLU A 373 22.27 48.85 -16.28
CA GLU A 373 23.13 49.81 -16.96
C GLU A 373 24.17 50.42 -15.99
N LEU A 374 25.45 50.30 -16.36
CA LEU A 374 26.57 50.69 -15.50
C LEU A 374 26.56 52.20 -15.22
N PRO A 375 26.78 52.62 -13.95
CA PRO A 375 26.81 54.02 -13.52
C PRO A 375 27.97 54.85 -14.12
N LEU A 376 28.81 54.21 -14.94
CA LEU A 376 30.09 54.73 -15.41
C LEU A 376 30.07 55.37 -16.81
N ARG A 377 28.93 55.38 -17.52
CA ARG A 377 28.84 56.04 -18.84
C ARG A 377 29.22 57.53 -18.81
N LEU A 378 29.08 58.18 -17.66
CA LEU A 378 29.35 59.62 -17.48
C LEU A 378 30.71 59.90 -16.82
N VAL A 379 31.53 58.90 -16.48
CA VAL A 379 32.88 59.13 -15.95
C VAL A 379 33.86 59.13 -17.13
N GLU A 380 33.91 60.24 -17.85
CA GLU A 380 34.97 60.46 -18.85
C GLU A 380 36.36 60.31 -18.20
N GLY A 381 37.20 59.51 -18.84
CA GLY A 381 38.49 59.02 -18.35
C GLY A 381 39.62 60.05 -18.33
N GLY A 382 39.45 61.15 -17.59
CA GLY A 382 40.47 62.18 -17.41
C GLY A 382 40.66 62.56 -15.95
N ASN A 383 40.95 61.59 -15.08
CA ASN A 383 41.20 61.82 -13.65
C ASN A 383 42.63 62.38 -13.44
N HIS A 384 42.86 63.63 -13.83
CA HIS A 384 44.13 64.32 -13.58
C HIS A 384 44.26 64.59 -12.08
N GLY A 385 45.35 64.10 -11.47
CA GLY A 385 45.53 64.10 -10.01
C GLY A 385 45.74 65.48 -9.37
N SER A 386 45.92 66.55 -10.15
CA SER A 386 46.10 67.91 -9.62
C SER A 386 45.57 69.01 -10.56
N PRO A 387 45.14 70.16 -10.02
CA PRO A 387 44.67 71.29 -10.83
C PRO A 387 45.73 71.81 -11.79
N TYR A 388 47.00 71.82 -11.37
CA TYR A 388 48.10 72.23 -12.23
C TYR A 388 48.27 71.27 -13.41
N SER A 389 48.19 69.95 -13.20
CA SER A 389 48.29 68.97 -14.28
C SER A 389 47.16 69.06 -15.31
N GLU A 390 45.98 69.56 -14.92
CA GLU A 390 44.87 69.79 -15.85
C GLU A 390 45.03 71.11 -16.62
N ILE A 391 45.48 72.17 -15.95
CA ILE A 391 45.73 73.48 -16.58
C ILE A 391 46.88 73.39 -17.59
N PHE A 392 48.01 72.76 -17.25
CA PHE A 392 49.16 72.61 -18.14
C PHE A 392 48.92 71.68 -19.34
N ASN A 393 48.01 70.71 -19.20
CA ASN A 393 47.61 69.81 -20.29
C ASN A 393 46.38 70.30 -21.07
N SER A 394 45.81 71.45 -20.73
CA SER A 394 44.75 72.07 -21.51
C SER A 394 45.30 72.51 -22.88
N LYS A 395 44.50 72.33 -23.93
CA LYS A 395 44.89 72.62 -25.33
C LYS A 395 45.15 74.12 -25.52
N GLU A 396 44.52 74.94 -24.71
CA GLU A 396 44.54 76.39 -24.72
C GLU A 396 45.85 76.93 -24.12
N VAL A 397 46.30 76.38 -22.97
CA VAL A 397 47.58 76.74 -22.35
C VAL A 397 48.75 76.23 -23.19
N GLN A 398 48.65 75.02 -23.75
CA GLN A 398 49.68 74.51 -24.67
C GLN A 398 49.81 75.37 -25.93
N ARG A 399 48.70 75.87 -26.49
CA ARG A 399 48.72 76.83 -27.61
C ARG A 399 49.35 78.16 -27.22
N LEU A 400 49.04 78.71 -26.05
CA LEU A 400 49.63 79.97 -25.56
C LEU A 400 51.14 79.86 -25.32
N ILE A 401 51.60 78.74 -24.74
CA ILE A 401 53.03 78.46 -24.54
C ILE A 401 53.77 78.31 -25.89
N GLN A 402 53.10 77.75 -26.91
CA GLN A 402 53.67 77.63 -28.26
C GLN A 402 53.68 78.95 -29.04
N MET A 403 52.75 79.86 -28.74
CA MET A 403 52.56 81.11 -29.49
C MET A 403 53.44 82.28 -29.01
N ILE A 404 54.00 82.21 -27.79
CA ILE A 404 54.92 83.21 -27.23
C ILE A 404 56.30 82.57 -26.96
N PRO A 405 57.26 82.61 -27.91
CA PRO A 405 58.56 81.96 -27.77
C PRO A 405 59.42 82.54 -26.63
N GLU A 406 59.31 83.84 -26.34
CA GLU A 406 60.04 84.47 -25.22
C GLU A 406 59.64 83.92 -23.84
N LEU A 407 58.41 83.46 -23.68
CA LEU A 407 57.92 82.89 -22.42
C LEU A 407 58.54 81.51 -22.16
N LYS A 408 58.67 80.71 -23.23
CA LYS A 408 59.34 79.41 -23.21
C LYS A 408 60.83 79.57 -22.87
N ASP A 409 61.50 80.52 -23.52
CA ASP A 409 62.93 80.76 -23.30
C ASP A 409 63.20 81.37 -21.90
N GLY A 410 62.31 82.24 -21.41
CA GLY A 410 62.36 82.79 -20.05
C GLY A 410 62.17 81.74 -18.95
N ILE A 411 61.25 80.78 -19.14
CA ILE A 411 61.05 79.66 -18.21
C ILE A 411 62.29 78.75 -18.19
N VAL A 412 62.86 78.44 -19.36
CA VAL A 412 64.08 77.62 -19.47
C VAL A 412 65.28 78.33 -18.83
N ALA A 413 65.44 79.64 -19.03
CA ALA A 413 66.51 80.43 -18.42
C ALA A 413 66.37 80.55 -16.89
N ALA A 414 65.15 80.69 -16.37
CA ALA A 414 64.88 80.73 -14.93
C ALA A 414 65.16 79.38 -14.24
N VAL A 415 64.80 78.27 -14.87
CA VAL A 415 65.10 76.92 -14.38
C VAL A 415 66.60 76.64 -14.38
N GLN A 416 67.30 77.02 -15.46
CA GLN A 416 68.75 76.85 -15.56
C GLN A 416 69.52 77.71 -14.56
N SER A 417 69.09 78.95 -14.32
CA SER A 417 69.75 79.84 -13.35
C SER A 417 69.49 79.42 -11.89
N GLY A 418 68.30 78.91 -11.57
CA GLY A 418 68.00 78.31 -10.27
C GLY A 418 68.85 77.07 -9.98
N PHE A 419 69.00 76.17 -10.96
CA PHE A 419 69.91 75.02 -10.87
C PHE A 419 71.38 75.43 -10.71
N LYS A 420 71.80 76.53 -11.36
CA LYS A 420 73.18 77.03 -11.29
C LYS A 420 73.50 77.70 -9.93
N LYS A 421 72.48 78.27 -9.26
CA LYS A 421 72.60 78.86 -7.91
C LYS A 421 72.62 77.78 -6.83
N ALA A 422 71.79 76.74 -6.93
CA ALA A 422 71.80 75.60 -6.03
C ALA A 422 73.08 74.74 -6.12
N ARG A 423 73.77 74.77 -7.27
CA ARG A 423 75.06 74.07 -7.46
C ARG A 423 76.28 74.83 -6.92
N ARG A 424 76.12 76.07 -6.43
CA ARG A 424 77.24 76.93 -5.99
C ARG A 424 77.42 77.04 -4.48
N GLU A 425 76.60 76.39 -3.66
CA GLU A 425 76.87 76.22 -2.24
C GLU A 425 77.05 74.74 -1.91
N PRO A 426 78.30 74.32 -1.69
CA PRO A 426 78.62 73.35 -0.66
C PRO A 426 79.59 73.95 0.36
N GLU A 427 79.37 73.54 1.61
CA GLU A 427 80.11 73.84 2.83
C GLU A 427 81.63 73.74 2.67
N GLY A 428 82.33 74.66 3.31
CA GLY A 428 83.74 74.56 3.67
C GLY A 428 83.95 75.25 5.01
N GLY A 429 83.66 74.53 6.10
CA GLY A 429 84.13 74.90 7.42
C GLY A 429 85.54 74.39 7.62
N ASP A 430 86.44 75.25 8.10
CA ASP A 430 87.67 74.85 8.80
C ASP A 430 87.78 75.69 10.07
N HIS A 431 87.66 75.02 11.22
CA HIS A 431 88.16 75.51 12.50
C HIS A 431 89.70 75.42 12.50
N PRO A 432 90.41 76.32 13.19
CA PRO A 432 91.13 75.84 14.37
C PRO A 432 91.07 76.78 15.58
N SER A 433 91.34 76.15 16.71
CA SER A 433 91.48 76.62 18.09
C SER A 433 92.35 77.88 18.27
N ILE A 434 91.85 78.84 19.06
CA ILE A 434 92.30 79.23 20.42
C ILE A 434 91.20 80.10 21.04
#